data_AF-R4UXA7-F1
#
_entry.id   AF-R4UXA7-F1
#
_cell.length_a   1.000
_cell.length_b   1.000
_cell.length_c   1.000
_cell.angle_alpha   90.00
_cell.angle_beta   90.00
_cell.angle_gamma   90.00
#
_symmetry.space_group_name_H-M   'P 1'
#
loop_
_entity.id
_entity.type
_entity.pdbx_description
1 polymer ?
#
loop_
_entity_poly.entity_id
_entity_poly.type
_entity_poly.pdbx_seq_one_letter_code
_entity_poly.pdbx_strand_id
1 'polypeptide(L)'
;MDYYDRNSYYGRGSFIISGVTPATKYCKLIFSYNVLFYCCCEIQNDVFYAVLQYISPAEEAAKYQYKMEFDNKERTESLIFTRLARGFHENLDEIHRSGKCVKLYADQFSHFMNEKGEVSFSMEIIANLDSCHYGHYYD
;
A
#
# COMPACT_ATOMS: atom_id res chain seq x y z
N MET A 1 -17.44 17.36 -2.76
CA MET A 1 -16.65 18.44 -2.14
C MET A 1 -15.63 17.71 -1.30
N ASP A 2 -14.49 17.44 -1.90
CA ASP A 2 -13.58 16.40 -1.42
C ASP A 2 -12.72 16.97 -0.29
N TYR A 3 -12.92 16.39 0.88
CA TYR A 3 -12.15 16.69 2.07
C TYR A 3 -10.75 16.07 1.86
N TYR A 4 -9.79 16.85 1.37
CA TYR A 4 -8.39 16.43 1.38
C TYR A 4 -7.94 16.33 2.84
N ASP A 5 -7.87 15.09 3.35
CA ASP A 5 -7.23 14.79 4.62
C ASP A 5 -5.80 15.33 4.56
N ARG A 6 -5.42 16.11 5.57
CA ARG A 6 -4.10 16.74 5.71
C ARG A 6 -2.97 15.68 5.70
N ASN A 7 -3.29 14.42 6.00
CA ASN A 7 -2.37 13.28 5.93
C ASN A 7 -2.00 12.83 4.51
N SER A 8 -2.78 13.22 3.48
CA SER A 8 -2.52 12.83 2.09
C SER A 8 -1.19 13.36 1.54
N TYR A 9 -0.76 14.55 1.97
CA TYR A 9 0.50 15.14 1.54
C TYR A 9 1.74 14.33 1.92
N TYR A 10 1.67 13.58 3.04
CA TYR A 10 2.78 12.75 3.53
C TYR A 10 2.65 11.27 3.14
N GLY A 11 1.66 10.93 2.30
CA GLY A 11 1.48 9.55 1.83
C GLY A 11 1.05 8.57 2.93
N ARG A 12 0.66 9.06 4.11
CA ARG A 12 0.19 8.22 5.23
C ARG A 12 -1.33 8.20 5.29
N GLY A 13 -1.91 7.02 5.47
CA GLY A 13 -3.35 6.84 5.64
C GLY A 13 -3.67 5.62 6.50
N SER A 14 -4.80 5.66 7.18
CA SER A 14 -5.39 4.49 7.83
C SER A 14 -6.51 3.93 6.96
N PHE A 15 -6.63 2.61 6.95
CA PHE A 15 -7.52 1.85 6.09
C PHE A 15 -8.27 0.83 6.92
N ILE A 16 -9.54 0.65 6.60
CA ILE A 16 -10.37 -0.42 7.16
C ILE A 16 -10.97 -1.16 5.97
N ILE A 17 -10.75 -2.47 5.92
CA ILE A 17 -11.41 -3.36 4.96
C ILE A 17 -12.45 -4.15 5.74
N SER A 18 -13.73 -3.83 5.49
CA SER A 18 -14.89 -4.56 6.02
C SER A 18 -15.41 -5.57 5.00
N GLY A 19 -16.11 -6.61 5.46
CA GLY A 19 -16.67 -7.62 4.56
C GLY A 19 -15.60 -8.40 3.79
N VAL A 20 -14.54 -8.79 4.49
CA VAL A 20 -13.47 -9.60 3.94
C VAL A 20 -14.05 -10.93 3.46
N THR A 21 -14.00 -11.15 2.14
CA THR A 21 -14.30 -12.40 1.47
C THR A 21 -13.11 -12.80 0.60
N PRO A 22 -12.99 -14.07 0.18
CA PRO A 22 -11.94 -14.50 -0.75
C PRO A 22 -11.93 -13.83 -2.13
N ALA A 23 -12.86 -12.91 -2.41
CA ALA A 23 -12.94 -12.12 -3.65
C ALA A 23 -12.90 -10.61 -3.39
N THR A 24 -12.56 -10.17 -2.16
CA THR A 24 -12.55 -8.75 -1.81
C THR A 24 -11.35 -8.06 -2.46
N LYS A 25 -11.64 -7.02 -3.24
CA LYS A 25 -10.65 -6.15 -3.88
C LYS A 25 -10.96 -4.69 -3.59
N TYR A 26 -9.97 -3.97 -3.06
CA TYR A 26 -10.05 -2.55 -2.76
C TYR A 26 -8.92 -1.83 -3.48
N CYS A 27 -9.27 -0.86 -4.32
CA CYS A 27 -8.29 -0.09 -5.08
C CYS A 27 -8.55 1.41 -4.92
N LYS A 28 -7.48 2.21 -4.80
CA LYS A 28 -7.58 3.66 -4.80
C LYS A 28 -6.38 4.33 -5.45
N LEU A 29 -6.61 5.53 -5.95
CA LEU A 29 -5.55 6.44 -6.38
C LEU A 29 -5.09 7.29 -5.20
N ILE A 30 -3.78 7.48 -5.07
CA ILE A 30 -3.15 8.26 -3.99
C ILE A 30 -2.23 9.28 -4.63
N PHE A 31 -2.47 10.55 -4.36
CA PHE A 31 -1.55 11.62 -4.74
C PHE A 31 -0.65 11.96 -3.56
N SER A 32 0.66 11.83 -3.73
CA SER A 32 1.67 12.13 -2.71
C SER A 32 3.00 12.44 -3.38
N TYR A 33 3.84 13.29 -2.80
CA TYR A 33 5.12 13.72 -3.40
C TYR A 33 5.00 14.22 -4.86
N ASN A 34 3.90 14.89 -5.19
CA ASN A 34 3.56 15.37 -6.54
C ASN A 34 3.47 14.26 -7.62
N VAL A 35 3.26 13.02 -7.20
CA VAL A 35 3.11 11.87 -8.09
C VAL A 35 1.86 11.06 -7.73
N LEU A 36 1.38 10.27 -8.69
CA LEU A 36 0.16 9.48 -8.53
C LEU A 36 0.53 8.00 -8.33
N PHE A 37 -0.11 7.37 -7.35
CA PHE A 37 0.02 5.94 -7.08
C PHE A 37 -1.32 5.24 -7.20
N TYR A 38 -1.30 4.00 -7.68
CA TYR A 38 -2.39 3.06 -7.62
C TYR A 38 -2.14 2.07 -6.49
N CYS A 39 -2.95 2.14 -5.43
CA CYS A 39 -2.90 1.19 -4.33
C CYS A 39 -3.99 0.13 -4.53
N CYS A 40 -3.62 -1.14 -4.52
CA CYS A 40 -4.53 -2.27 -4.66
C CYS A 40 -4.32 -3.24 -3.52
N CYS A 41 -5.36 -3.49 -2.73
CA CYS A 41 -5.44 -4.55 -1.74
C CYS A 41 -6.44 -5.60 -2.25
N GLU A 42 -6.05 -6.85 -2.28
CA GLU A 42 -6.85 -7.95 -2.83
C GLU A 42 -6.70 -9.20 -1.98
N ILE A 43 -7.80 -9.91 -1.74
CA ILE A 43 -7.77 -11.21 -1.11
C ILE A 43 -8.11 -12.23 -2.19
N GLN A 44 -7.21 -13.17 -2.40
CA GLN A 44 -7.33 -14.23 -3.39
C GLN A 44 -6.81 -15.54 -2.80
N ASN A 45 -7.62 -16.60 -2.83
CA ASN A 45 -7.28 -17.92 -2.30
C ASN A 45 -6.75 -17.87 -0.86
N ASP A 46 -7.46 -17.15 0.02
CA ASP A 46 -7.10 -16.99 1.44
C ASP A 46 -5.75 -16.31 1.68
N VAL A 47 -5.28 -15.53 0.70
CA VAL A 47 -4.08 -14.70 0.80
C VAL A 47 -4.44 -13.25 0.55
N PHE A 48 -4.10 -12.39 1.50
CA PHE A 48 -4.14 -10.95 1.35
C PHE A 48 -2.88 -10.46 0.63
N TYR A 49 -3.07 -9.71 -0.44
CA TYR A 49 -2.05 -9.01 -1.20
C TYR A 49 -2.29 -7.52 -1.09
N ALA A 50 -1.21 -6.76 -0.93
CA ALA A 50 -1.26 -5.31 -1.12
C ALA A 50 -0.09 -4.84 -1.98
N VAL A 51 -0.41 -4.04 -2.99
CA VAL A 51 0.53 -3.51 -3.98
C VAL A 51 0.34 -2.00 -4.08
N LEU A 52 1.44 -1.26 -4.04
CA LEU A 52 1.47 0.14 -4.45
C LEU A 52 2.21 0.24 -5.78
N GLN A 53 1.53 0.75 -6.81
CA GLN A 53 2.12 0.99 -8.12
C GLN A 53 2.25 2.48 -8.38
N TYR A 54 3.40 2.90 -8.90
CA TYR A 54 3.68 4.26 -9.33
C TYR A 54 3.18 4.48 -10.77
N ILE A 55 2.35 5.50 -10.97
CA ILE A 55 1.69 5.83 -12.25
C ILE A 55 2.45 6.97 -12.97
N SER A 56 3.75 6.77 -13.18
CA SER A 56 4.57 7.57 -14.12
C SER A 56 5.67 6.64 -14.70
N PRO A 57 6.72 7.15 -15.39
CA PRO A 57 7.76 6.29 -15.96
C PRO A 57 8.32 5.26 -14.97
N ALA A 58 8.42 4.01 -15.43
CA ALA A 58 8.78 2.84 -14.64
C ALA A 58 10.04 2.99 -13.79
N GLU A 59 11.02 3.71 -14.33
CA GLU A 59 12.37 3.90 -13.78
C GLU A 59 12.35 4.63 -12.42
N GLU A 60 11.30 5.39 -12.16
CA GLU A 60 11.15 6.22 -10.96
C GLU A 60 10.42 5.48 -9.82
N ALA A 61 9.78 4.34 -10.10
CA ALA A 61 9.01 3.60 -9.10
C ALA A 61 9.88 3.15 -7.92
N ALA A 62 11.13 2.75 -8.17
CA ALA A 62 12.05 2.29 -7.14
C ALA A 62 12.49 3.37 -6.14
N LYS A 63 12.22 4.65 -6.44
CA LYS A 63 12.45 5.78 -5.52
C LYS A 63 11.45 5.82 -4.38
N TYR A 64 10.37 5.04 -4.46
CA TYR A 64 9.32 5.02 -3.45
C TYR A 64 9.22 3.66 -2.80
N GLN A 65 8.94 3.68 -1.50
CA GLN A 65 8.55 2.53 -0.71
C GLN A 65 7.17 2.76 -0.14
N TYR A 66 6.54 1.68 0.28
CA TYR A 66 5.39 1.75 1.16
C TYR A 66 5.61 0.87 2.37
N LYS A 67 5.32 1.43 3.53
CA LYS A 67 5.23 0.73 4.80
C LYS A 67 3.76 0.42 5.05
N MET A 68 3.43 -0.82 5.40
CA MET A 68 2.11 -1.21 5.91
C MET A 68 2.26 -1.75 7.32
N GLU A 69 1.35 -1.35 8.20
CA GLU A 69 1.37 -1.73 9.61
C GLU A 69 -0.02 -2.19 10.02
N PHE A 70 -0.07 -3.43 10.50
CA PHE A 70 -1.25 -4.09 11.04
C PHE A 70 -1.07 -4.17 12.56
N ASP A 71 -2.00 -3.62 13.31
CA ASP A 71 -2.02 -3.72 14.77
C ASP A 71 -3.15 -4.65 15.19
N ASN A 72 -2.89 -5.53 16.15
CA ASN A 72 -3.98 -6.30 16.75
C ASN A 72 -4.88 -5.35 17.58
N LYS A 73 -6.08 -5.82 17.96
CA LYS A 73 -7.09 -4.99 18.67
C LYS A 73 -6.54 -4.33 19.94
N GLU A 74 -5.63 -5.02 20.63
CA GLU A 74 -5.03 -4.58 21.90
C GLU A 74 -3.76 -3.74 21.70
N ARG A 75 -3.28 -3.60 20.46
CA ARG A 75 -1.99 -2.98 20.09
C ARG A 75 -0.80 -3.55 20.85
N THR A 76 -0.89 -4.82 21.22
CA THR A 76 0.17 -5.58 21.89
C THR A 76 1.10 -6.24 20.88
N GLU A 77 0.58 -6.50 19.67
CA GLU A 77 1.33 -7.08 18.55
C GLU A 77 1.09 -6.24 17.31
N SER A 78 2.17 -5.98 16.58
CA SER A 78 2.13 -5.33 15.28
C SER A 78 2.92 -6.11 14.26
N LEU A 79 2.42 -6.08 13.02
CA LEU A 79 3.08 -6.67 11.87
C LEU A 79 3.34 -5.57 10.85
N ILE A 80 4.61 -5.35 10.56
CA ILE A 80 5.07 -4.27 9.70
C ILE A 80 5.74 -4.85 8.46
N PHE A 81 5.31 -4.37 7.30
CA PHE A 81 5.94 -4.64 6.03
C PHE A 81 6.46 -3.38 5.40
N THR A 82 7.64 -3.46 4.79
CA THR A 82 8.14 -2.43 3.89
C THR A 82 8.44 -3.06 2.53
N ARG A 83 7.95 -2.44 1.47
CA ARG A 83 8.13 -2.91 0.08
C ARG A 83 8.39 -1.73 -0.84
N LEU A 84 9.14 -1.98 -1.92
CA LEU A 84 9.29 -1.01 -3.00
C LEU A 84 7.97 -0.84 -3.73
N ALA A 85 7.64 0.39 -4.12
CA ALA A 85 6.59 0.60 -5.11
C ALA A 85 6.97 -0.10 -6.42
N ARG A 86 5.95 -0.59 -7.14
CA ARG A 86 6.10 -1.24 -8.44
C ARG A 86 5.76 -0.27 -9.56
N GLY A 87 6.21 -0.53 -10.78
CA GLY A 87 5.74 0.23 -11.93
C GLY A 87 4.29 -0.14 -12.25
N PHE A 88 3.48 0.84 -12.69
CA PHE A 88 2.10 0.56 -13.13
C PHE A 88 2.01 -0.35 -14.37
N HIS A 89 3.09 -0.42 -15.17
CA HIS A 89 3.20 -1.34 -16.31
C HIS A 89 3.36 -2.82 -15.89
N GLU A 90 3.72 -3.09 -14.64
CA GLU A 90 3.87 -4.46 -14.14
C GLU A 90 2.47 -5.08 -13.88
N ASN A 91 2.30 -6.34 -14.27
CA ASN A 91 1.05 -7.05 -14.07
C ASN A 91 0.87 -7.47 -12.59
N LEU A 92 -0.32 -7.28 -12.03
CA LEU A 92 -0.61 -7.61 -10.63
C LEU A 92 -0.44 -9.11 -10.31
N ASP A 93 -0.86 -10.01 -11.20
CA ASP A 93 -0.72 -11.46 -10.98
C ASP A 93 0.75 -11.88 -10.95
N GLU A 94 1.60 -11.24 -11.76
CA GLU A 94 3.06 -11.45 -11.73
C GLU A 94 3.69 -10.90 -10.45
N ILE A 95 3.24 -9.74 -9.98
CA ILE A 95 3.66 -9.17 -8.69
C ILE A 95 3.27 -10.11 -7.54
N HIS A 96 2.04 -10.61 -7.53
CA HIS A 96 1.53 -11.56 -6.52
C HIS A 96 2.36 -12.85 -6.52
N ARG A 97 2.58 -13.44 -7.70
CA ARG A 97 3.33 -14.70 -7.86
C ARG A 97 4.80 -14.57 -7.48
N SER A 98 5.42 -13.45 -7.79
CA SER A 98 6.83 -13.19 -7.47
C SER A 98 7.06 -12.75 -6.02
N GLY A 99 5.98 -12.44 -5.27
CA GLY A 99 6.08 -11.99 -3.89
C GLY A 99 6.66 -10.57 -3.73
N LYS A 100 6.67 -9.77 -4.80
CA LYS A 100 7.17 -8.38 -4.80
C LYS A 100 6.16 -7.38 -4.19
N CYS A 101 5.37 -7.85 -3.23
CA CYS A 101 4.30 -7.12 -2.58
C CYS A 101 4.19 -7.51 -1.10
N VAL A 102 3.27 -6.88 -0.38
CA VAL A 102 2.81 -7.44 0.90
C VAL A 102 1.96 -8.66 0.60
N LYS A 103 2.22 -9.74 1.33
CA LYS A 103 1.53 -11.02 1.20
C LYS A 103 1.32 -11.59 2.60
N LEU A 104 0.07 -11.83 2.97
CA LEU A 104 -0.33 -12.39 4.26
C LEU A 104 -1.26 -13.57 4.05
N TYR A 105 -0.94 -14.71 4.64
CA TYR A 105 -1.85 -15.86 4.65
C TYR A 105 -2.98 -15.63 5.67
N ALA A 106 -4.12 -16.29 5.46
CA ALA A 106 -5.31 -16.09 6.28
C ALA A 106 -5.08 -16.33 7.78
N ASP A 107 -4.25 -17.31 8.15
CA ASP A 107 -3.86 -17.55 9.54
C ASP A 107 -3.18 -16.31 10.15
N GLN A 108 -2.21 -15.72 9.46
CA GLN A 108 -1.52 -14.50 9.88
C GLN A 108 -2.47 -13.29 9.93
N PHE A 109 -3.27 -13.11 8.88
CA PHE A 109 -4.14 -11.95 8.72
C PHE A 109 -5.34 -11.98 9.67
N SER A 110 -5.84 -13.16 10.03
CA SER A 110 -6.96 -13.32 10.96
C SER A 110 -6.66 -12.80 12.37
N HIS A 111 -5.39 -12.83 12.80
CA HIS A 111 -4.95 -12.26 14.08
C HIS A 111 -5.15 -10.74 14.19
N PHE A 112 -5.28 -10.06 13.04
CA PHE A 112 -5.47 -8.61 12.94
C PHE A 112 -6.92 -8.21 12.60
N MET A 113 -7.85 -9.19 12.55
CA MET A 113 -9.28 -8.92 12.41
C MET A 113 -9.91 -8.52 13.75
N ASN A 114 -10.85 -7.57 13.70
CA ASN A 114 -11.71 -7.28 14.83
C ASN A 114 -12.91 -8.25 14.90
N GLU A 115 -13.73 -8.13 15.95
CA GLU A 115 -14.93 -8.97 16.17
C GLU A 115 -15.98 -8.86 15.05
N LYS A 116 -15.90 -7.83 14.20
CA LYS A 116 -16.78 -7.62 13.05
C LYS A 116 -16.21 -8.21 11.76
N GLY A 117 -15.04 -8.87 11.83
CA GLY A 117 -14.33 -9.40 10.66
C GLY A 117 -13.70 -8.31 9.80
N GLU A 118 -13.39 -7.15 10.37
CA GLU A 118 -12.75 -6.04 9.67
C GLU A 118 -11.26 -6.02 9.98
N VAL A 119 -10.43 -5.72 8.98
CA VAL A 119 -9.00 -5.49 9.19
C VAL A 119 -8.68 -4.01 9.06
N SER A 120 -8.00 -3.50 10.07
CA SER A 120 -7.48 -2.14 10.10
C SER A 120 -5.97 -2.16 9.92
N PHE A 121 -5.46 -1.32 9.02
CA PHE A 121 -4.03 -1.14 8.84
C PHE A 121 -3.72 0.31 8.50
N SER A 122 -2.50 0.72 8.76
CA SER A 122 -1.98 1.97 8.22
C SER A 122 -1.02 1.70 7.07
N MET A 123 -0.96 2.63 6.13
CA MET A 123 0.03 2.63 5.07
C MET A 123 0.70 4.00 5.01
N GLU A 124 2.00 4.02 4.75
CA GLU A 124 2.80 5.22 4.56
C GLU A 124 3.66 5.06 3.30
N ILE A 125 3.61 6.04 2.41
CA ILE A 125 4.50 6.12 1.25
C ILE A 125 5.77 6.88 1.67
N ILE A 126 6.93 6.31 1.40
CA ILE A 126 8.24 6.85 1.78
C ILE A 126 9.02 7.13 0.50
N ALA A 127 9.49 8.36 0.32
CA ALA A 127 10.38 8.73 -0.77
C ALA A 127 11.85 8.56 -0.35
N ASN A 128 12.62 7.78 -1.11
CA ASN A 128 14.06 7.62 -0.94
C ASN A 128 14.80 8.75 -1.68
N LEU A 129 14.95 9.89 -1.00
CA LEU A 129 15.40 11.15 -1.57
C LEU A 129 16.87 11.19 -2.03
N ASP A 130 17.67 10.15 -1.76
CA ASP A 130 19.07 10.08 -2.23
C ASP A 130 19.21 9.91 -3.76
N SER A 131 18.12 9.74 -4.48
CA SER A 131 18.08 9.56 -5.95
C SER A 131 17.27 10.62 -6.70
N CYS A 132 16.78 11.64 -5.98
CA CYS A 132 16.07 12.76 -6.57
C CYS A 132 17.06 13.88 -6.89
N HIS A 133 17.71 13.81 -8.05
CA HIS A 133 18.28 15.01 -8.65
C HIS A 133 17.14 16.00 -8.88
N TYR A 134 17.04 17.02 -8.04
CA TYR A 134 16.26 18.21 -8.35
C TYR A 134 16.82 18.80 -9.64
N GLY A 135 16.15 18.53 -10.75
CA GLY A 135 16.36 19.28 -11.98
C GLY A 135 16.02 20.74 -11.68
N HIS A 136 17.04 21.59 -11.65
CA HIS A 136 16.88 23.03 -11.61
C HIS A 136 16.07 23.46 -12.83
N TYR A 137 14.80 23.80 -12.63
CA TYR A 137 14.06 24.63 -13.56
C TYR A 137 14.28 26.09 -13.16
N TYR A 138 15.33 26.69 -13.72
CA TYR A 138 15.38 28.12 -13.98
C TYR A 138 15.66 28.27 -15.47
N ASP A 139 14.66 28.76 -16.20
CA ASP A 139 14.82 29.64 -17.36
C ASP A 139 13.76 30.74 -17.25
#